data_AF-A0A2X3JAG0-F1
#
_entry.id   AF-A0A2X3JAG0-F1
#
_cell.length_a   1.000
_cell.length_b   1.000
_cell.length_c   1.000
_cell.angle_alpha   90.00
_cell.angle_beta   90.00
_cell.angle_gamma   90.00
#
_symmetry.space_group_name_H-M   'P 1'
#
loop_
_entity.id
_entity.type
_entity.pdbx_description
1 polymer ?
#
loop_
_entity_poly.entity_id
_entity_poly.type
_entity_poly.pdbx_seq_one_letter_code
_entity_poly.pdbx_strand_id
1 'polypeptide(L)'
;MLGGAFLCFEGVEKVLHSLEARKHKEDPERRQKRLAALAERDPLAFERDKVKGAIRTDFILSAEIVAITLGIVAEAPLLNQILILSGIAILVTIGVYGLVGVIVKLDDMGYWLAEKRSALAQWLGKGLLAVAPRLMKVLSIVGTLAMFLVGGGIVVHGIAPLHHAIEHWSTGLGGVMASTLPVVANLVLGFIIGAVVLAGVKAVSSLRGAGK
;
A
#
# COMPACT_ATOMS: atom_id res chain seq x y z
N MET A 1 -10.57 -13.09 -7.64
CA MET A 1 -11.80 -12.37 -7.22
C MET A 1 -11.84 -12.14 -5.69
N LEU A 2 -11.97 -13.18 -4.85
CA LEU A 2 -12.08 -13.02 -3.39
C LEU A 2 -10.87 -12.31 -2.75
N GLY A 3 -9.65 -12.64 -3.17
CA GLY A 3 -8.44 -11.95 -2.70
C GLY A 3 -8.43 -10.46 -3.04
N GLY A 4 -8.94 -10.08 -4.22
CA GLY A 4 -9.08 -8.67 -4.60
C GLY A 4 -10.11 -7.93 -3.74
N ALA A 5 -11.25 -8.56 -3.46
CA ALA A 5 -12.26 -8.01 -2.55
C ALA A 5 -11.73 -7.83 -1.11
N PHE A 6 -10.91 -8.77 -0.62
CA PHE A 6 -10.25 -8.66 0.68
C PHE A 6 -9.25 -7.49 0.73
N LEU A 7 -8.42 -7.32 -0.32
CA LEU A 7 -7.51 -6.17 -0.42
C LEU A 7 -8.28 -4.85 -0.41
N CYS A 8 -9.37 -4.76 -1.18
CA CYS A 8 -10.24 -3.59 -1.17
C CYS A 8 -10.84 -3.30 0.22
N PHE A 9 -11.34 -4.34 0.91
CA PHE A 9 -11.86 -4.23 2.26
C PHE A 9 -10.81 -3.69 3.26
N GLU A 10 -9.62 -4.29 3.29
CA GLU A 10 -8.55 -3.89 4.21
C GLU A 10 -8.03 -2.48 3.87
N GLY A 11 -8.06 -2.08 2.59
CA GLY A 11 -7.79 -0.72 2.16
C GLY A 11 -8.78 0.30 2.77
N VAL A 12 -10.09 0.03 2.68
CA VAL A 12 -11.12 0.93 3.22
C VAL A 12 -11.06 0.99 4.75
N GLU A 13 -10.83 -0.15 5.41
CA GLU A 13 -10.67 -0.22 6.87
C GLU A 13 -9.51 0.66 7.36
N LYS A 14 -8.37 0.66 6.67
CA LYS A 14 -7.24 1.55 6.99
C LYS A 14 -7.56 3.02 6.79
N VAL A 15 -8.25 3.37 5.71
CA VAL A 15 -8.68 4.76 5.47
C VAL A 15 -9.59 5.20 6.61
N LEU A 16 -10.57 4.38 6.98
CA LEU A 16 -11.50 4.69 8.06
C LEU A 16 -10.78 4.86 9.40
N HIS A 17 -9.90 3.93 9.78
CA HIS A 17 -9.11 4.05 11.01
C HIS A 17 -8.19 5.27 11.03
N SER A 18 -7.56 5.60 9.89
CA SER A 18 -6.74 6.81 9.76
C SER A 18 -7.57 8.09 9.92
N LEU A 19 -8.80 8.11 9.42
CA LEU A 19 -9.73 9.23 9.57
C LEU A 19 -10.30 9.34 10.99
N GLU A 20 -10.65 8.21 11.63
CA GLU A 20 -11.09 8.15 13.03
C GLU A 20 -9.98 8.63 13.99
N ALA A 21 -8.74 8.18 13.77
CA ALA A 21 -7.58 8.64 14.51
C ALA A 21 -7.32 10.15 14.35
N ARG A 22 -7.71 10.75 13.21
CA ARG A 22 -7.64 12.20 12.98
C ARG A 22 -8.84 12.98 13.55
N LYS A 23 -10.02 12.37 13.65
CA LYS A 23 -11.24 13.00 14.17
C LYS A 23 -11.23 13.17 15.69
N HIS A 24 -10.49 12.33 16.41
CA HIS A 24 -10.17 12.62 17.80
C HIS A 24 -9.22 13.82 17.85
N LYS A 25 -9.78 15.02 18.03
CA LYS A 25 -9.02 16.22 18.44
C LYS A 25 -8.21 15.82 19.66
N GLU A 26 -6.90 15.73 19.50
CA GLU A 26 -6.03 15.44 20.61
C GLU A 26 -6.10 16.58 21.60
N ASP A 27 -6.60 16.25 22.78
CA ASP A 27 -6.37 17.03 23.99
C ASP A 27 -4.86 17.34 24.08
N PRO A 28 -4.43 18.59 24.27
CA PRO A 28 -3.01 18.96 24.34
C PRO A 28 -2.20 18.08 25.33
N GLU A 29 -2.83 17.61 26.42
CA GLU A 29 -2.23 16.66 27.36
C GLU A 29 -1.97 15.27 26.75
N ARG A 30 -2.88 14.76 25.91
CA ARG A 30 -2.68 13.49 25.19
C ARG A 30 -1.63 13.61 24.11
N ARG A 31 -1.51 14.78 23.47
CA ARG A 31 -0.43 15.06 22.51
C ARG A 31 0.94 15.06 23.20
N GLN A 32 1.05 15.65 24.39
CA GLN A 32 2.26 15.64 25.20
C GLN A 32 2.61 14.22 25.68
N LYS A 33 1.62 13.46 26.18
CA LYS A 33 1.81 12.04 26.55
C LYS A 33 2.21 11.17 25.36
N ARG A 34 1.67 11.42 24.16
CA ARG A 34 2.07 10.70 22.94
C ARG A 34 3.47 11.09 22.48
N LEU A 35 3.87 12.35 22.60
CA LEU A 35 5.24 12.79 22.31
C LEU A 35 6.26 12.18 23.29
N ALA A 36 5.90 12.09 24.58
CA ALA A 36 6.69 11.37 25.58
C ALA A 36 6.75 9.85 25.28
N ALA A 37 5.62 9.23 24.95
CA ALA A 37 5.57 7.82 24.56
C ALA A 37 6.24 7.52 23.21
N LEU A 38 6.35 8.50 22.31
CA LEU A 38 7.13 8.41 21.07
C LEU A 38 8.64 8.55 21.34
N ALA A 39 9.03 9.31 22.36
CA ALA A 39 10.42 9.43 22.81
C ALA A 39 10.89 8.19 23.59
N GLU A 40 9.98 7.48 24.28
CA GLU A 40 10.23 6.17 24.90
C GLU A 40 9.94 4.99 23.97
N ARG A 41 9.57 5.23 22.71
CA ARG A 41 9.21 4.15 21.80
C ARG A 41 10.46 3.33 21.47
N ASP A 42 10.39 2.04 21.80
CA ASP A 42 11.44 1.07 21.50
C ASP A 42 11.88 1.19 20.02
N PRO A 43 13.18 1.48 19.75
CA PRO A 43 13.73 1.56 18.39
C PRO A 43 13.35 0.33 17.55
N LEU A 44 13.31 -0.86 18.17
CA LEU A 44 12.94 -2.10 17.50
C LEU A 44 11.47 -2.09 17.04
N ALA A 45 10.56 -1.52 17.83
CA ALA A 45 9.15 -1.40 17.44
C ALA A 45 8.98 -0.47 16.23
N PHE A 46 9.76 0.61 16.17
CA PHE A 46 9.73 1.54 15.04
C PHE A 46 10.28 0.90 13.76
N GLU A 47 11.41 0.18 13.84
CA GLU A 47 11.95 -0.58 12.72
C GLU A 47 10.98 -1.66 12.23
N ARG A 48 10.36 -2.41 13.14
CA ARG A 48 9.38 -3.44 12.77
C ARG A 48 8.17 -2.85 12.05
N ASP A 49 7.68 -1.69 12.48
CA ASP A 49 6.62 -0.97 11.79
C ASP A 49 7.05 -0.56 10.37
N LYS A 50 8.31 -0.13 10.19
CA LYS A 50 8.85 0.19 8.86
C LYS A 50 8.89 -1.01 7.94
N VAL A 51 9.51 -2.09 8.41
CA VAL A 51 9.64 -3.34 7.67
C VAL A 51 8.26 -3.88 7.31
N LYS A 52 7.32 -3.88 8.26
CA LYS A 52 5.94 -4.35 8.04
C LYS A 52 5.20 -3.50 7.01
N GLY A 53 5.33 -2.17 7.08
CA GLY A 53 4.70 -1.28 6.11
C GLY A 53 5.23 -1.50 4.68
N ALA A 54 6.53 -1.75 4.58
CA ALA A 54 7.17 -2.00 3.30
C ALA A 54 6.83 -3.37 2.72
N ILE A 55 6.87 -4.44 3.53
CA ILE A 55 6.45 -5.80 3.12
C ILE A 55 5.00 -5.79 2.62
N ARG A 56 4.12 -5.04 3.28
CA ARG A 56 2.72 -4.96 2.85
C ARG A 56 2.60 -4.32 1.47
N THR A 57 3.30 -3.21 1.24
CA THR A 57 3.29 -2.53 -0.06
C THR A 57 3.88 -3.43 -1.14
N ASP A 58 4.96 -4.14 -0.83
CA ASP A 58 5.57 -5.14 -1.70
C ASP A 58 4.61 -6.27 -2.08
N PHE A 59 3.92 -6.86 -1.08
CA PHE A 59 2.96 -7.94 -1.32
C PHE A 59 1.81 -7.51 -2.24
N ILE A 60 1.35 -6.26 -2.08
CA ILE A 60 0.28 -5.72 -2.92
C ILE A 60 0.79 -5.47 -4.35
N LEU A 61 1.95 -4.83 -4.51
CA LEU A 61 2.53 -4.55 -5.82
C LEU A 61 2.96 -5.83 -6.55
N SER A 62 3.55 -6.79 -5.85
CA SER A 62 3.91 -8.09 -6.42
C SER A 62 2.68 -8.87 -6.87
N ALA A 63 1.56 -8.82 -6.14
CA ALA A 63 0.30 -9.42 -6.58
C ALA A 63 -0.23 -8.79 -7.88
N GLU A 64 -0.07 -7.47 -8.05
CA GLU A 64 -0.43 -6.77 -9.29
C GLU A 64 0.43 -7.21 -10.46
N ILE A 65 1.75 -7.18 -10.27
CA ILE A 65 2.72 -7.53 -11.30
C ILE A 65 2.50 -8.97 -11.74
N VAL A 66 2.25 -9.89 -10.80
CA VAL A 66 1.93 -11.29 -11.11
C VAL A 66 0.62 -11.39 -11.89
N ALA A 67 -0.44 -10.68 -11.49
CA ALA A 67 -1.73 -10.70 -12.19
C ALA A 67 -1.64 -10.12 -13.61
N ILE A 68 -0.94 -8.99 -13.79
CA ILE A 68 -0.69 -8.37 -15.10
C ILE A 68 0.16 -9.31 -15.95
N THR A 69 1.26 -9.83 -15.41
CA THR A 69 2.15 -10.74 -16.14
C THR A 69 1.37 -11.97 -16.59
N LEU A 70 0.61 -12.61 -15.70
CA LEU A 70 -0.21 -13.76 -16.02
C LEU A 70 -1.24 -13.45 -17.12
N GLY A 71 -1.82 -12.25 -17.12
CA GLY A 71 -2.68 -11.77 -18.21
C GLY A 71 -1.95 -11.63 -19.54
N ILE A 72 -0.74 -11.02 -19.54
CA ILE A 72 0.07 -10.82 -20.75
C ILE A 72 0.57 -12.14 -21.32
N VAL A 73 0.99 -13.08 -20.47
CA VAL A 73 1.53 -14.38 -20.90
C VAL A 73 0.47 -15.47 -20.93
N ALA A 74 -0.81 -15.15 -20.78
CA ALA A 74 -1.90 -16.12 -20.68
C ALA A 74 -1.96 -17.06 -21.89
N GLU A 75 -1.61 -16.56 -23.08
CA GLU A 75 -1.61 -17.32 -24.33
C GLU A 75 -0.26 -18.01 -24.63
N ALA A 76 0.77 -17.76 -23.82
CA ALA A 76 2.08 -18.39 -23.99
C ALA A 76 2.07 -19.85 -23.48
N PRO A 77 2.97 -20.71 -23.99
CA PRO A 77 3.13 -22.07 -23.47
C PRO A 77 3.42 -22.08 -21.96
N LEU A 78 2.90 -23.07 -21.24
CA LEU A 78 2.99 -23.18 -19.77
C LEU A 78 4.42 -23.00 -19.24
N LEU A 79 5.41 -23.55 -19.94
CA LEU A 79 6.82 -23.46 -19.55
C LEU A 79 7.32 -22.00 -19.58
N ASN A 80 6.92 -21.22 -20.59
CA ASN A 80 7.25 -19.80 -20.67
C ASN A 80 6.56 -18.99 -19.58
N GLN A 81 5.29 -19.31 -19.28
CA GLN A 81 4.57 -18.64 -18.19
C GLN A 81 5.30 -18.83 -16.85
N ILE A 82 5.70 -20.08 -16.55
CA ILE A 82 6.43 -20.42 -15.31
C ILE A 82 7.76 -19.67 -15.25
N LEU A 83 8.54 -19.67 -16.32
CA LEU A 83 9.85 -18.98 -16.35
C LEU A 83 9.71 -17.46 -16.18
N ILE A 84 8.77 -16.84 -16.88
CA ILE A 84 8.58 -15.38 -16.81
C ILE A 84 8.06 -14.98 -15.43
N LEU A 85 7.03 -15.68 -14.91
CA LEU A 85 6.46 -15.39 -13.60
C LEU A 85 7.49 -15.59 -12.48
N SER A 86 8.25 -16.67 -12.51
CA SER A 86 9.30 -16.93 -11.51
C SER A 86 10.44 -15.91 -11.59
N GLY A 87 10.89 -15.54 -12.80
CA GLY A 87 11.91 -14.52 -12.99
C GLY A 87 11.48 -13.16 -12.46
N ILE A 88 10.26 -12.72 -12.79
CA ILE A 88 9.70 -11.46 -12.30
C ILE A 88 9.50 -11.50 -10.78
N ALA A 89 8.98 -12.61 -10.23
CA ALA A 89 8.81 -12.74 -8.78
C ALA A 89 10.13 -12.59 -8.02
N ILE A 90 11.21 -13.21 -8.50
CA ILE A 90 12.55 -13.07 -7.91
C ILE A 90 13.05 -11.63 -8.03
N LEU A 91 12.94 -11.03 -9.22
CA LEU A 91 13.41 -9.67 -9.47
C LEU A 91 12.70 -8.64 -8.58
N VAL A 92 11.38 -8.74 -8.46
CA VAL A 92 10.59 -7.85 -7.60
C VAL A 92 10.95 -8.07 -6.13
N THR A 93 11.08 -9.32 -5.69
CA THR A 93 11.51 -9.65 -4.32
C THR A 93 12.86 -9.01 -4.01
N ILE A 94 13.87 -9.20 -4.86
CA ILE A 94 15.19 -8.59 -4.62
C ILE A 94 15.10 -7.07 -4.67
N GLY A 95 14.39 -6.52 -5.65
CA GLY A 95 14.27 -5.07 -5.85
C GLY A 95 13.62 -4.36 -4.67
N VAL A 96 12.48 -4.87 -4.18
CA VAL A 96 11.73 -4.21 -3.12
C VAL A 96 12.39 -4.41 -1.76
N TYR A 97 12.80 -5.62 -1.40
CA TYR A 97 13.50 -5.83 -0.12
C TYR A 97 14.86 -5.12 -0.10
N GLY A 98 15.55 -5.03 -1.24
CA GLY A 98 16.77 -4.24 -1.41
C GLY A 98 16.52 -2.74 -1.20
N LEU A 99 15.49 -2.18 -1.84
CA LEU A 99 15.10 -0.78 -1.68
C LEU A 99 14.76 -0.45 -0.22
N VAL A 100 14.02 -1.33 0.45
CA VAL A 100 13.64 -1.17 1.86
C VAL A 100 14.87 -1.22 2.75
N GLY A 101 15.78 -2.16 2.50
CA GLY A 101 17.05 -2.24 3.21
C GLY A 101 17.87 -0.96 3.07
N VAL A 102 17.89 -0.36 1.87
CA VAL A 102 18.54 0.94 1.65
C VAL A 102 17.86 2.05 2.45
N ILE A 103 16.52 2.11 2.47
CA ILE A 103 15.78 3.13 3.24
C ILE A 103 16.09 3.02 4.74
N VAL A 104 16.15 1.81 5.30
CA VAL A 104 16.49 1.59 6.71
C VAL A 104 17.94 2.00 6.98
N LYS A 105 18.88 1.59 6.12
CA LYS A 105 20.30 1.95 6.23
C LYS A 105 20.52 3.46 6.20
N LEU A 106 19.77 4.18 5.36
CA LEU A 106 19.84 5.63 5.27
C LEU A 106 19.38 6.30 6.57
N ASP A 107 18.42 5.73 7.29
CA ASP A 107 18.00 6.27 8.60
C ASP A 107 19.11 6.11 9.65
N ASP A 108 19.73 4.93 9.73
CA ASP A 108 20.86 4.65 10.64
C ASP A 108 22.05 5.57 10.34
N MET A 109 22.35 5.77 9.05
CA MET A 109 23.36 6.74 8.62
C MET A 109 23.01 8.16 9.04
N GLY A 110 21.73 8.53 9.01
CA GLY A 110 21.25 9.83 9.48
C GLY A 110 21.58 10.05 10.95
N TYR A 111 21.38 9.02 11.79
CA TYR A 111 21.67 9.09 13.22
C TYR A 111 23.18 9.25 13.45
N TRP A 112 23.98 8.43 12.77
CA TRP A 112 25.44 8.50 12.85
C TRP A 112 26.01 9.85 12.36
N LEU A 113 25.42 10.45 11.32
CA LEU A 113 25.81 11.79 10.84
C LEU A 113 25.44 12.89 11.83
N ALA A 114 24.30 12.76 12.53
CA ALA A 114 23.81 13.73 13.49
C ALA A 114 24.72 13.85 14.73
N GLU A 115 25.49 12.81 15.04
CA GLU A 115 26.39 12.76 16.22
C GLU A 115 27.82 13.25 15.92
N LYS A 116 28.14 13.53 14.64
CA LYS A 116 29.46 14.08 14.27
C LYS A 116 29.62 15.54 14.69
N ARG A 117 30.87 15.98 14.87
CA ARG A 117 31.22 17.39 15.17
C ARG A 117 31.04 18.37 14.00
N SER A 118 31.00 17.88 12.76
CA SER A 118 30.87 18.75 11.57
C SER A 118 29.43 19.27 11.44
N ALA A 119 29.26 20.59 11.38
CA ALA A 119 27.95 21.23 11.23
C ALA A 119 27.20 20.77 9.97
N LEU A 120 27.92 20.53 8.86
CA LEU A 120 27.34 19.98 7.63
C LEU A 120 26.86 18.53 7.82
N ALA A 121 27.63 17.71 8.52
CA ALA A 121 27.24 16.33 8.82
C ALA A 121 26.01 16.30 9.74
N GLN A 122 25.96 17.16 10.76
CA GLN A 122 24.82 17.27 11.65
C GLN A 122 23.56 17.74 10.92
N TRP A 123 23.69 18.71 10.01
CA TRP A 123 22.56 19.21 9.22
C TRP A 123 22.00 18.13 8.29
N LEU A 124 22.88 17.41 7.58
CA LEU A 124 22.48 16.29 6.72
C LEU A 124 21.85 15.14 7.53
N GLY A 125 22.42 14.79 8.69
CA GLY A 125 21.87 13.76 9.58
C GLY A 125 20.47 14.10 10.09
N LYS A 126 20.28 15.34 10.57
CA LYS A 126 18.95 15.84 10.97
C LYS A 126 17.97 15.88 9.80
N GLY A 127 18.44 16.20 8.60
CA GLY A 127 17.65 16.14 7.37
C GLY A 127 17.15 14.72 7.08
N LEU A 128 18.04 13.73 7.11
CA LEU A 128 17.71 12.32 6.92
C LEU A 128 16.69 11.82 7.96
N LEU A 129 16.92 12.11 9.25
CA LEU A 129 16.00 11.76 10.35
C LEU A 129 14.62 12.39 10.17
N ALA A 130 14.53 13.58 9.57
CA ALA A 130 13.26 14.24 9.31
C ALA A 130 12.53 13.68 8.07
N VAL A 131 13.24 13.10 7.12
CA VAL A 131 12.68 12.52 5.90
C VAL A 131 12.15 11.10 6.15
N ALA A 132 12.84 10.27 6.95
CA ALA A 132 12.43 8.89 7.18
C ALA A 132 10.96 8.73 7.66
N PRO A 133 10.44 9.51 8.63
CA PRO A 133 9.03 9.43 9.05
C PRO A 133 8.04 9.86 7.97
N ARG A 134 8.46 10.81 7.11
CA ARG A 134 7.62 11.29 5.99
C ARG A 134 7.55 10.23 4.89
N LEU A 135 8.67 9.60 4.54
CA LEU A 135 8.71 8.47 3.62
C LEU A 135 7.77 7.35 4.08
N MET A 136 7.78 7.01 5.37
CA MET A 136 6.89 5.99 5.92
C MET A 136 5.40 6.34 5.81
N LYS A 137 5.04 7.61 6.02
CA LYS A 137 3.66 8.08 5.81
C LYS A 137 3.26 8.00 4.34
N VAL A 138 4.14 8.43 3.43
CA VAL A 138 3.90 8.36 1.99
C VAL A 138 3.73 6.90 1.56
N LEU A 139 4.61 6.01 2.00
CA LEU A 139 4.55 4.58 1.70
C LEU A 139 3.24 3.94 2.18
N SER A 140 2.75 4.34 3.36
CA SER A 140 1.45 3.88 3.86
C SER A 140 0.28 4.37 2.99
N ILE A 141 0.33 5.60 2.47
CA ILE A 141 -0.71 6.14 1.59
C ILE A 141 -0.66 5.43 0.23
N VAL A 142 0.53 5.37 -0.37
CA VAL A 142 0.77 4.69 -1.65
C VAL A 142 0.36 3.22 -1.56
N GLY A 143 0.74 2.53 -0.48
CA GLY A 143 0.32 1.14 -0.24
C GLY A 143 -1.19 1.00 -0.14
N THR A 144 -1.89 1.93 0.51
CA THR A 144 -3.36 1.90 0.58
C THR A 144 -4.01 2.15 -0.78
N LEU A 145 -3.49 3.08 -1.58
CA LEU A 145 -3.96 3.31 -2.95
C LEU A 145 -3.71 2.07 -3.83
N ALA A 146 -2.55 1.42 -3.67
CA ALA A 146 -2.22 0.18 -4.35
C ALA A 146 -3.24 -0.92 -4.00
N MET A 147 -3.68 -1.05 -2.74
CA MET A 147 -4.70 -2.05 -2.39
C MET A 147 -5.99 -1.89 -3.19
N PHE A 148 -6.41 -0.65 -3.46
CA PHE A 148 -7.59 -0.38 -4.28
C PHE A 148 -7.33 -0.64 -5.76
N LEU A 149 -6.19 -0.20 -6.28
CA LEU A 149 -5.81 -0.42 -7.68
C LEU A 149 -5.71 -1.90 -8.01
N VAL A 150 -5.00 -2.66 -7.19
CA VAL A 150 -4.76 -4.09 -7.36
C VAL A 150 -6.02 -4.89 -7.08
N GLY A 151 -6.69 -4.61 -5.96
CA GLY A 151 -7.93 -5.30 -5.60
C GLY A 151 -9.05 -5.03 -6.61
N GLY A 152 -9.21 -3.77 -7.03
CA GLY A 152 -10.13 -3.36 -8.08
C GLY A 152 -9.78 -4.00 -9.42
N GLY A 153 -8.52 -3.95 -9.84
CA GLY A 153 -8.04 -4.58 -11.07
C GLY A 153 -8.30 -6.09 -11.11
N ILE A 154 -8.00 -6.84 -10.03
CA ILE A 154 -8.29 -8.28 -9.92
C ILE A 154 -9.79 -8.56 -10.03
N VAL A 155 -10.63 -7.67 -9.49
CA VAL A 155 -12.09 -7.85 -9.54
C VAL A 155 -12.65 -7.49 -10.92
N VAL A 156 -12.18 -6.40 -11.52
CA VAL A 156 -12.58 -5.95 -12.86
C VAL A 156 -12.22 -6.98 -13.92
N HIS A 157 -10.99 -7.52 -13.89
CA HIS A 157 -10.57 -8.56 -14.84
C HIS A 157 -11.36 -9.86 -14.68
N GLY A 158 -11.83 -10.18 -13.47
CA GLY A 158 -12.66 -11.37 -13.25
C GLY A 158 -14.11 -11.20 -13.69
N ILE A 159 -14.57 -9.98 -14.03
CA ILE A 159 -15.94 -9.69 -14.47
C ILE A 159 -15.87 -9.14 -15.90
N ALA A 160 -15.97 -10.05 -16.90
CA ALA A 160 -15.84 -9.73 -18.32
C ALA A 160 -16.70 -8.53 -18.81
N PRO A 161 -17.95 -8.33 -18.37
CA PRO A 161 -18.73 -7.14 -18.74
C PRO A 161 -18.14 -5.82 -18.25
N LEU A 162 -17.53 -5.81 -17.06
CA LEU A 162 -16.91 -4.61 -16.49
C LEU A 162 -15.61 -4.27 -17.22
N HIS A 163 -14.83 -5.29 -17.55
CA HIS A 163 -13.58 -5.15 -18.31
C HIS A 163 -13.86 -4.54 -19.69
N HIS A 164 -14.81 -5.10 -20.45
CA HIS A 164 -15.19 -4.59 -21.76
C HIS A 164 -15.85 -3.21 -21.72
N ALA A 165 -16.61 -2.87 -20.67
CA ALA A 165 -17.17 -1.52 -20.53
C ALA A 165 -16.07 -0.45 -20.34
N ILE A 166 -15.03 -0.77 -19.57
CA ILE A 166 -13.88 0.13 -19.35
C ILE A 166 -13.03 0.25 -20.62
N GLU A 167 -12.80 -0.85 -21.34
CA GLU A 167 -12.09 -0.83 -22.63
C GLU A 167 -12.87 -0.07 -23.72
N HIS A 168 -14.19 -0.25 -23.80
CA HIS A 168 -15.01 0.43 -24.79
C HIS A 168 -15.10 1.95 -24.52
N TRP A 169 -14.99 2.38 -23.27
CA TRP A 169 -14.89 3.80 -22.93
C TRP A 169 -13.49 4.37 -23.13
N SER A 170 -12.43 3.57 -22.94
CA SER A 170 -11.04 4.04 -23.13
C SER A 170 -10.66 4.14 -24.61
N THR A 171 -11.20 3.29 -25.48
CA THR A 171 -10.92 3.27 -26.93
C THR A 171 -11.47 4.50 -27.67
N GLY A 172 -12.46 5.19 -27.11
CA GLY A 172 -12.96 6.47 -27.63
C GLY A 172 -12.12 7.69 -27.24
N LEU A 173 -11.17 7.54 -26.34
CA LEU A 173 -10.33 8.61 -25.79
C LEU A 173 -8.88 8.42 -26.27
N GLY A 174 -8.37 9.33 -27.10
CA GLY A 174 -6.97 9.29 -27.54
C GLY A 174 -6.01 9.87 -26.49
N GLY A 175 -4.79 9.33 -26.39
CA GLY A 175 -3.68 9.92 -25.63
C GLY A 175 -3.67 9.60 -24.14
N VAL A 176 -3.24 10.56 -23.30
CA VAL A 176 -3.01 10.37 -21.85
C VAL A 176 -4.28 9.98 -21.09
N MET A 177 -5.47 10.29 -21.61
CA MET A 177 -6.73 9.85 -21.03
C MET A 177 -6.97 8.34 -21.18
N ALA A 178 -6.49 7.71 -22.26
CA ALA A 178 -6.63 6.27 -22.47
C ALA A 178 -5.87 5.44 -21.42
N SER A 179 -4.69 5.93 -20.99
CA SER A 179 -3.84 5.22 -20.03
C SER A 179 -4.19 5.51 -18.57
N THR A 180 -4.82 6.64 -18.28
CA THR A 180 -5.19 7.03 -16.91
C THR A 180 -6.57 6.55 -16.49
N LEU A 181 -7.51 6.42 -17.45
CA LEU A 181 -8.88 6.00 -17.15
C LEU A 181 -8.98 4.61 -16.49
N PRO A 182 -8.26 3.56 -16.94
CA PRO A 182 -8.31 2.25 -16.29
C PRO A 182 -7.77 2.28 -14.85
N VAL A 183 -6.71 3.06 -14.62
CA VAL A 183 -6.11 3.22 -13.28
C VAL A 183 -7.11 3.87 -12.33
N VAL A 184 -7.73 4.98 -12.74
CA VAL A 184 -8.72 5.68 -11.92
C VAL A 184 -9.97 4.81 -11.72
N ALA A 185 -10.43 4.11 -12.75
CA ALA A 185 -11.57 3.21 -12.67
C ALA A 185 -11.31 2.07 -11.67
N ASN A 186 -10.15 1.41 -11.75
CA ASN A 186 -9.77 0.35 -10.81
C ASN A 186 -9.69 0.87 -9.38
N LEU A 187 -9.14 2.07 -9.17
CA LEU A 187 -9.06 2.68 -7.84
C LEU A 187 -10.46 2.97 -7.25
N VAL A 188 -11.34 3.58 -8.04
CA VAL A 188 -12.71 3.93 -7.61
C VAL A 188 -13.53 2.68 -7.36
N LEU A 189 -13.51 1.71 -8.28
CA LEU A 189 -14.21 0.44 -8.13
C LEU A 189 -13.67 -0.36 -6.95
N GLY A 190 -12.35 -0.40 -6.79
CA GLY A 190 -11.71 -1.03 -5.65
C GLY A 190 -12.19 -0.43 -4.33
N PHE A 191 -12.24 0.90 -4.23
CA PHE A 191 -12.80 1.58 -3.06
C PHE A 191 -14.28 1.22 -2.82
N ILE A 192 -15.12 1.25 -3.86
CA ILE A 192 -16.55 0.92 -3.76
C ILE A 192 -16.74 -0.52 -3.28
N ILE A 193 -16.05 -1.48 -3.89
CA ILE A 193 -16.09 -2.90 -3.50
C ILE A 193 -15.69 -3.04 -2.04
N GLY A 194 -14.58 -2.40 -1.63
CA GLY A 194 -14.11 -2.45 -0.25
C GLY A 194 -15.12 -1.89 0.74
N ALA A 195 -15.78 -0.78 0.40
CA ALA A 195 -16.82 -0.17 1.22
C ALA A 195 -18.05 -1.05 1.35
N VAL A 196 -18.49 -1.69 0.25
CA VAL A 196 -19.61 -2.64 0.24
C VAL A 196 -19.30 -3.86 1.12
N VAL A 197 -18.11 -4.45 0.97
CA VAL A 197 -17.68 -5.60 1.79
C VAL A 197 -17.61 -5.20 3.26
N LEU A 198 -17.03 -4.05 3.59
CA LEU A 198 -16.95 -3.55 4.97
C LEU A 198 -18.34 -3.34 5.59
N ALA A 199 -19.28 -2.75 4.83
CA ALA A 199 -20.65 -2.56 5.27
C ALA A 199 -21.35 -3.91 5.53
N GLY A 200 -21.17 -4.89 4.65
CA GLY A 200 -21.69 -6.25 4.82
C GLY A 200 -21.13 -6.94 6.06
N VAL A 201 -19.82 -6.87 6.29
CA VAL A 201 -19.17 -7.43 7.49
C VAL A 201 -19.70 -6.78 8.76
N LYS A 202 -19.84 -5.44 8.79
CA LYS A 202 -20.40 -4.71 9.93
C LYS A 202 -21.88 -5.03 10.18
N ALA A 203 -22.67 -5.21 9.14
CA ALA A 203 -24.08 -5.60 9.27
C ALA A 203 -24.20 -7.02 9.85
N VAL A 204 -23.41 -7.98 9.35
CA VAL A 204 -23.40 -9.36 9.86
C VAL A 204 -22.89 -9.42 11.30
N SER A 205 -21.84 -8.67 11.64
CA SER A 205 -21.33 -8.63 13.02
C SER A 205 -22.34 -7.99 13.98
N SER A 206 -23.06 -6.94 13.56
CA SER A 206 -24.15 -6.34 14.33
C SER A 206 -25.30 -7.32 14.57
N LEU A 207 -25.68 -8.12 13.56
CA LEU A 207 -26.74 -9.13 13.69
C LEU A 207 -26.31 -10.31 14.58
N ARG A 208 -25.03 -10.71 14.57
CA ARG A 208 -24.49 -11.75 15.45
C ARG A 208 -24.24 -11.26 16.88
N GLY A 209 -23.95 -9.97 17.06
CA GLY A 209 -23.79 -9.33 18.37
C GLY A 209 -25.12 -9.10 19.09
N ALA A 210 -26.24 -8.95 18.36
CA ALA A 210 -27.58 -8.84 18.92
C ALA A 210 -28.19 -10.17 19.40
N GLY A 211 -27.46 -11.28 19.26
CA GLY A 211 -27.88 -12.64 19.68
C GLY A 211 -27.21 -13.15 20.96
N LYS A 212 -26.56 -12.29 21.74
CA LYS A 212 -26.07 -12.56 23.11
C LYS A 212 -26.65 -11.52 24.05
#